data_AF-A0A8S9ZD93-F1
#
_entry.id   AF-A0A8S9ZD93-F1
#
_cell.length_a   1.000
_cell.length_b   1.000
_cell.length_c   1.000
_cell.angle_alpha   90.00
_cell.angle_beta   90.00
_cell.angle_gamma   90.00
#
_symmetry.space_group_name_H-M   'P 1'
#
loop_
_entity.id
_entity.type
_entity.pdbx_description
1 polymer ?
#
loop_
_entity_poly.entity_id
_entity_poly.type
_entity_poly.pdbx_seq_one_letter_code
_entity_poly.pdbx_strand_id
1 'polypeptide(L)'
;MTNVQCAQCNNSPNCNSDSFFKHQMFCWEKDVNEWEAKKGNRVCEKETCFVGVEEMGLVQGCGKCSDVQNLTKCNNCSTFLCNNETILPKPIKCFHLNPHFQSYKMREKKCDYVFQSCYIARDVFGR
;
A
#
# COMPACT_ATOMS: atom_id res chain seq x y z
N MET A 1 -19.15 1.64 9.09
CA MET A 1 -19.23 2.59 7.96
C MET A 1 -19.47 1.79 6.70
N THR A 2 -20.42 2.21 5.87
CA THR A 2 -20.77 1.52 4.62
C THR A 2 -19.65 1.68 3.59
N ASN A 3 -19.05 0.57 3.16
CA ASN A 3 -18.08 0.47 2.05
C ASN A 3 -18.76 0.71 0.70
N VAL A 4 -19.35 1.89 0.51
CA VAL A 4 -20.05 2.26 -0.72
C VAL A 4 -19.23 3.28 -1.45
N GLN A 5 -18.83 2.95 -2.67
CA GLN A 5 -18.16 3.87 -3.57
C GLN A 5 -19.18 4.87 -4.14
N CYS A 6 -18.83 6.16 -4.09
CA CYS A 6 -19.67 7.26 -4.49
C CYS A 6 -18.98 8.07 -5.58
N ALA A 7 -19.73 8.36 -6.65
CA ALA A 7 -19.33 9.27 -7.70
C ALA A 7 -20.35 10.39 -7.81
N GLN A 8 -19.90 11.62 -7.57
CA GLN A 8 -20.75 12.79 -7.75
C GLN A 8 -20.77 13.16 -9.23
N CYS A 9 -21.97 13.23 -9.80
CA CYS A 9 -22.18 13.67 -11.17
C CYS A 9 -22.96 14.99 -11.14
N ASN A 10 -22.32 16.09 -11.55
CA ASN A 10 -22.94 17.42 -11.49
C ASN A 10 -23.69 17.69 -12.81
N ASN A 11 -25.03 17.76 -12.73
CA ASN A 11 -25.95 18.35 -13.71
C ASN A 11 -25.66 18.12 -15.20
N SER A 12 -25.23 16.91 -15.60
CA SER A 12 -25.14 16.50 -17.00
C SER A 12 -26.18 15.42 -17.34
N PRO A 13 -26.71 15.38 -18.58
CA PRO A 13 -27.65 14.34 -18.99
C PRO A 13 -27.04 12.94 -18.85
N ASN A 14 -27.79 11.98 -18.30
CA ASN A 14 -27.37 10.57 -18.12
C ASN A 14 -26.11 10.37 -17.24
N CYS A 15 -25.80 11.33 -16.37
CA CYS A 15 -24.61 11.27 -15.52
C CYS A 15 -24.70 10.20 -14.43
N ASN A 16 -25.90 9.80 -14.04
CA ASN A 16 -26.16 8.72 -13.07
C ASN A 16 -26.19 7.33 -13.73
N SER A 17 -25.47 7.13 -14.84
CA SER A 17 -25.40 5.85 -15.53
C SER A 17 -24.29 4.96 -14.99
N ASP A 18 -24.46 3.64 -15.11
CA ASP A 18 -23.40 2.66 -14.81
C ASP A 18 -22.11 2.94 -15.61
N SER A 19 -22.28 3.42 -16.84
CA SER A 19 -21.16 3.82 -17.69
C SER A 19 -20.37 4.95 -17.03
N PHE A 20 -21.03 6.02 -16.58
CA PHE A 20 -20.35 7.11 -15.88
C PHE A 20 -19.57 6.58 -14.68
N PHE A 21 -20.19 5.77 -13.83
CA PHE A 21 -19.56 5.21 -12.63
C PHE A 21 -18.32 4.36 -12.95
N LYS A 22 -18.41 3.46 -13.95
CA LYS A 22 -17.31 2.57 -14.35
C LYS A 22 -16.10 3.30 -14.92
N HIS A 23 -16.30 4.50 -15.49
CA HIS A 23 -15.22 5.34 -15.99
C HIS A 23 -14.58 6.21 -14.89
N GLN A 24 -15.17 6.26 -13.69
CA GLN A 24 -14.58 7.03 -12.61
C GLN A 24 -13.34 6.36 -12.05
N MET A 25 -12.36 7.19 -11.70
CA MET A 25 -11.10 6.73 -11.14
C MET A 25 -11.20 6.62 -9.62
N PHE A 26 -10.95 5.43 -9.10
CA PHE A 26 -10.83 5.18 -7.66
C PHE A 26 -9.44 4.63 -7.34
N CYS A 27 -8.95 4.90 -6.15
CA CYS A 27 -7.66 4.41 -5.65
C CYS A 27 -7.88 3.44 -4.49
N TRP A 28 -6.90 2.58 -4.22
CA TRP A 28 -6.76 1.99 -2.90
C TRP A 28 -6.37 3.06 -1.89
N GLU A 29 -6.97 3.00 -0.71
CA GLU A 29 -6.70 3.86 0.43
C GLU A 29 -6.18 2.98 1.57
N LYS A 30 -5.04 3.37 2.13
CA LYS A 30 -4.41 2.70 3.26
C LYS A 30 -3.56 3.71 4.01
N ASP A 31 -3.88 3.90 5.28
CA ASP A 31 -3.02 4.65 6.19
C ASP A 31 -2.01 3.73 6.88
N VAL A 32 -0.97 4.32 7.45
CA VAL A 32 0.14 3.60 8.07
C VAL A 32 -0.30 2.66 9.21
N ASN A 33 -1.36 3.03 9.93
CA ASN A 33 -1.90 2.25 11.04
C ASN A 33 -2.90 1.17 10.59
N GLU A 34 -3.24 1.12 9.29
CA GLU A 34 -4.18 0.14 8.76
C GLU A 34 -3.45 -1.10 8.26
N TRP A 35 -3.98 -2.27 8.60
CA TRP A 35 -3.41 -3.55 8.19
C TRP A 35 -3.67 -3.82 6.71
N GLU A 36 -4.89 -3.53 6.24
CA GLU A 36 -5.36 -3.84 4.90
C GLU A 36 -5.79 -2.57 4.16
N ALA A 37 -5.49 -2.54 2.86
CA ALA A 37 -5.97 -1.49 1.98
C ALA A 37 -7.46 -1.63 1.71
N LYS A 38 -8.17 -0.51 1.63
CA LYS A 38 -9.59 -0.44 1.30
C LYS A 38 -9.78 0.23 -0.04
N LYS A 39 -10.88 -0.07 -0.73
CA LYS A 39 -11.26 0.70 -1.92
C LYS A 39 -11.66 2.10 -1.46
N GLY A 40 -11.10 3.12 -2.10
CA GLY A 40 -11.49 4.50 -1.85
C GLY A 40 -12.99 4.68 -2.11
N ASN A 41 -13.65 5.37 -1.19
CA ASN A 41 -15.09 5.58 -1.24
C ASN A 41 -15.48 6.75 -2.16
N ARG A 42 -14.51 7.58 -2.57
CA ARG A 42 -14.73 8.74 -3.45
C ARG A 42 -13.86 8.65 -4.69
N VAL A 43 -14.34 9.28 -5.77
CA VAL A 43 -13.58 9.45 -7.00
C VAL A 43 -12.32 10.26 -6.71
N CYS A 44 -11.20 9.81 -7.27
CA CYS A 44 -9.94 10.53 -7.20
C CYS A 44 -9.91 11.64 -8.26
N GLU A 45 -10.28 12.85 -7.86
CA GLU A 45 -10.33 14.04 -8.73
C GLU A 45 -8.96 14.44 -9.29
N LYS A 46 -7.86 13.98 -8.67
CA LYS A 46 -6.49 14.22 -9.14
C LYS A 46 -6.07 13.32 -10.30
N GLU A 47 -6.90 12.35 -10.69
CA GLU A 47 -6.64 11.38 -11.77
C GLU A 47 -5.29 10.63 -11.66
N THR A 48 -4.76 10.54 -10.44
CA THR A 48 -3.52 9.82 -10.14
C THR A 48 -3.68 9.17 -8.78
N CYS A 49 -3.26 7.92 -8.65
CA CYS A 49 -3.13 7.23 -7.38
C CYS A 49 -1.65 7.05 -7.06
N PHE A 50 -1.33 6.95 -5.77
CA PHE A 50 0.02 6.63 -5.33
C PHE A 50 0.04 5.45 -4.37
N VAL A 51 1.15 4.74 -4.37
CA VAL A 51 1.52 3.75 -3.34
C VAL A 51 2.93 4.07 -2.88
N GLY A 52 3.12 4.17 -1.58
CA GLY A 52 4.39 4.57 -0.99
C GLY A 52 4.70 3.87 0.31
N VAL A 53 5.92 4.06 0.79
CA VAL A 53 6.42 3.52 2.06
C VAL A 53 6.87 4.69 2.93
N GLU A 54 6.19 4.88 4.04
CA GLU A 54 6.58 5.79 5.12
C GLU A 54 7.31 4.99 6.21
N GLU A 55 7.89 5.70 7.20
CA GLU A 55 8.70 5.12 8.28
C GLU A 55 8.02 3.97 9.02
N MET A 56 6.69 4.02 9.16
CA MET A 56 5.91 3.03 9.92
C MET A 56 5.15 2.03 9.05
N GLY A 57 5.17 2.15 7.71
CA GLY A 57 4.44 1.19 6.86
C GLY A 57 4.13 1.67 5.44
N LEU A 58 3.37 0.83 4.73
CA LEU A 58 2.89 1.10 3.38
C LEU A 58 1.64 1.99 3.41
N VAL A 59 1.61 3.01 2.56
CA VAL A 59 0.55 4.01 2.47
C VAL A 59 0.03 4.08 1.03
N GLN A 60 -1.28 4.24 0.85
CA GLN A 60 -1.93 4.29 -0.45
C GLN A 60 -3.00 5.38 -0.46
N GLY A 61 -3.14 6.08 -1.58
CA GLY A 61 -4.23 7.04 -1.71
C GLY A 61 -4.33 7.72 -3.07
N CYS A 62 -5.24 8.69 -3.13
CA CYS A 62 -5.42 9.58 -4.27
C CYS A 62 -4.40 10.73 -4.24
N GLY A 63 -3.81 11.02 -5.40
CA GLY A 63 -2.80 12.04 -5.59
C GLY A 63 -1.48 11.48 -6.11
N LYS A 64 -0.45 12.31 -6.03
CA LYS A 64 0.90 11.98 -6.49
C LYS A 64 1.84 11.81 -5.30
N CYS A 65 2.89 11.04 -5.49
CA CYS A 65 4.01 10.93 -4.55
C CYS A 65 4.56 12.28 -4.10
N SER A 66 4.57 13.28 -5.00
CA SER A 66 5.03 14.65 -4.70
C SER A 66 4.17 15.39 -3.67
N ASP A 67 2.92 14.95 -3.48
CA ASP A 67 1.97 15.59 -2.59
C ASP A 67 2.14 15.10 -1.14
N VAL A 68 2.89 14.01 -0.95
CA VAL A 68 3.05 13.30 0.32
C VAL A 68 4.51 13.39 0.76
N GLN A 69 4.74 13.92 1.95
CA GLN A 69 6.08 14.05 2.51
C GLN A 69 6.55 12.73 3.12
N ASN A 70 7.86 12.57 3.31
CA ASN A 70 8.49 11.46 4.04
C ASN A 70 8.33 10.05 3.43
N LEU A 71 8.00 9.94 2.15
CA LEU A 71 7.99 8.66 1.46
C LEU A 71 9.41 8.24 1.05
N THR A 72 9.85 7.06 1.51
CA THR A 72 11.16 6.48 1.15
C THR A 72 11.14 5.77 -0.19
N LYS A 73 10.00 5.21 -0.57
CA LYS A 73 9.71 4.58 -1.86
C LYS A 73 8.32 5.03 -2.28
N CYS A 74 8.11 5.39 -3.53
CA CYS A 74 6.78 5.72 -4.02
C CYS A 74 6.66 5.56 -5.53
N ASN A 75 5.50 5.05 -5.97
CA ASN A 75 5.12 4.95 -7.38
C ASN A 75 3.74 5.56 -7.61
N ASN A 76 3.59 6.25 -8.73
CA ASN A 76 2.32 6.78 -9.22
C ASN A 76 1.71 5.85 -10.28
N CYS A 77 0.40 5.88 -10.42
CA CYS A 77 -0.31 5.23 -11.52
C CYS A 77 -1.67 5.93 -11.78
N SER A 78 -2.25 5.71 -12.97
CA SER A 78 -3.42 6.47 -13.44
C SER A 78 -4.56 5.59 -13.98
N THR A 79 -4.73 4.40 -13.41
CA THR A 79 -5.85 3.50 -13.78
C THR A 79 -6.67 3.11 -12.55
N PHE A 80 -7.88 2.58 -12.77
CA PHE A 80 -8.78 2.16 -11.69
C PHE A 80 -8.09 1.19 -10.72
N LEU A 81 -8.03 1.55 -9.44
CA LEU A 81 -7.45 0.75 -8.35
C LEU A 81 -6.01 0.28 -8.65
N CYS A 82 -5.24 1.09 -9.36
CA CYS A 82 -3.93 0.71 -9.86
C CYS A 82 -2.87 0.60 -8.76
N ASN A 83 -2.97 1.38 -7.70
CA ASN A 83 -1.92 1.60 -6.70
C ASN A 83 -1.78 0.45 -5.69
N ASN A 84 -1.74 -0.79 -6.17
CA ASN A 84 -1.48 -1.97 -5.34
C ASN A 84 0.00 -2.05 -4.90
N GLU A 85 0.28 -2.63 -3.73
CA GLU A 85 1.63 -2.90 -3.22
C GLU A 85 2.53 -3.68 -4.20
N THR A 86 1.95 -4.44 -5.13
CA THR A 86 2.69 -5.18 -6.16
C THR A 86 3.44 -4.29 -7.14
N ILE A 87 3.08 -3.00 -7.24
CA ILE A 87 3.80 -2.01 -8.04
C ILE A 87 5.16 -1.67 -7.44
N LEU A 88 5.31 -1.80 -6.12
CA LEU A 88 6.58 -1.56 -5.46
C LEU A 88 7.53 -2.76 -5.67
N PRO A 89 8.85 -2.52 -5.71
CA PRO A 89 9.84 -3.60 -5.72
C PRO A 89 9.58 -4.57 -4.57
N LYS A 90 9.61 -5.88 -4.88
CA LYS A 90 9.39 -6.91 -3.86
C LYS A 90 10.31 -6.67 -2.66
N PRO A 91 9.79 -6.75 -1.42
CA PRO A 91 10.61 -6.56 -0.25
C PRO A 91 11.63 -7.69 -0.13
N ILE A 92 12.71 -7.40 0.59
CA ILE A 92 13.76 -8.38 0.85
C ILE A 92 13.20 -9.57 1.63
N LYS A 93 13.91 -10.68 1.53
CA LYS A 93 13.64 -11.88 2.32
C LYS A 93 14.77 -12.09 3.30
N CYS A 94 14.43 -12.33 4.56
CA CYS A 94 15.39 -12.55 5.63
C CYS A 94 15.16 -13.92 6.28
N PHE A 95 16.23 -14.53 6.78
CA PHE A 95 16.10 -15.68 7.66
C PHE A 95 15.81 -15.22 9.08
N HIS A 96 14.69 -15.69 9.64
CA HIS A 96 14.38 -15.49 11.05
C HIS A 96 14.67 -16.75 11.85
N LEU A 97 15.36 -16.57 12.98
CA LEU A 97 15.46 -17.56 14.04
C LEU A 97 14.12 -17.59 14.77
N ASN A 98 13.51 -18.77 14.87
CA ASN A 98 12.30 -18.92 15.67
C ASN A 98 12.69 -19.40 17.07
N PRO A 99 12.48 -18.57 18.12
CA PRO A 99 12.88 -18.91 19.49
C PRO A 99 12.02 -20.02 20.11
N HIS A 100 10.88 -20.39 19.50
CA HIS A 100 9.95 -21.38 20.05
C HIS A 100 10.28 -22.83 19.70
N PHE A 101 11.33 -23.11 18.92
CA PHE A 101 11.72 -24.49 18.57
C PHE A 101 13.03 -24.89 19.23
N GLN A 102 13.05 -26.05 19.91
CA GLN A 102 14.30 -26.71 20.28
C GLN A 102 15.02 -27.12 18.98
N SER A 103 16.27 -26.68 18.86
CA SER A 103 16.99 -26.39 17.60
C SER A 103 16.43 -25.17 16.85
N TYR A 104 17.20 -24.07 16.87
CA TYR A 104 16.88 -22.85 16.13
C TYR A 104 16.75 -23.16 14.63
N LYS A 105 15.52 -23.29 14.14
CA LYS A 105 15.27 -23.50 12.71
C LYS A 105 15.18 -22.16 12.01
N MET A 106 16.13 -21.89 11.12
CA MET A 106 16.07 -20.74 10.22
C MET A 106 14.89 -20.92 9.25
N ARG A 107 14.02 -19.91 9.19
CA ARG A 107 12.93 -19.86 8.22
C ARG A 107 13.04 -18.57 7.41
N GLU A 108 12.96 -18.71 6.09
CA GLU A 108 12.82 -17.55 5.20
C GLU A 108 11.48 -16.88 5.49
N LYS A 109 11.52 -15.56 5.76
CA LYS A 109 10.34 -14.72 5.88
C LYS A 109 10.47 -13.52 4.95
N LYS A 110 9.36 -13.17 4.29
CA LYS A 110 9.22 -11.91 3.57
C LYS A 110 9.17 -10.78 4.60
N CYS A 111 10.01 -9.76 4.43
CA CYS A 111 9.97 -8.57 5.27
C CYS A 111 8.91 -7.58 4.79
N ASP A 112 8.57 -6.63 5.64
CA ASP A 112 7.79 -5.45 5.26
C ASP A 112 8.58 -4.58 4.25
N TYR A 113 7.87 -3.80 3.44
CA TYR A 113 8.44 -2.86 2.47
C TYR A 113 9.30 -1.74 3.12
N VAL A 114 9.07 -1.46 4.41
CA VAL A 114 9.88 -0.54 5.23
C VAL A 114 11.33 -1.00 5.36
N PHE A 115 11.57 -2.31 5.46
CA PHE A 115 12.90 -2.85 5.70
C PHE A 115 13.74 -2.95 4.41
N GLN A 116 15.00 -2.53 4.50
CA GLN A 116 15.95 -2.56 3.38
C GLN A 116 17.12 -3.53 3.59
N SER A 117 17.31 -4.04 4.80
CA SER A 117 18.37 -5.00 5.12
C SER A 117 17.94 -6.02 6.17
N CYS A 118 18.66 -7.14 6.23
CA CYS A 118 18.58 -8.12 7.30
C CYS A 118 19.78 -7.96 8.23
N TYR A 119 19.62 -8.26 9.52
CA TYR A 119 20.75 -8.36 10.45
C TYR A 119 20.68 -9.68 11.23
N ILE A 120 21.84 -10.17 11.66
CA ILE A 120 21.96 -11.32 12.55
C ILE A 120 22.59 -10.78 13.83
N ALA A 121 21.85 -10.83 14.93
CA ALA A 121 22.39 -10.58 16.25
C ALA A 121 22.87 -11.91 16.84
N ARG A 122 24.08 -11.92 17.41
CA ARG A 122 24.63 -13.00 18.24
C ARG A 122 25.09 -12.41 19.55
N ASP A 123 25.03 -13.19 20.62
CA ASP A 123 25.65 -12.76 21.88
C ASP A 123 27.18 -12.67 21.75
N VAL A 124 27.86 -12.07 22.73
CA VAL A 124 29.34 -11.95 22.75
C VAL A 124 30.06 -13.31 22.76
N PHE A 125 29.33 -14.41 22.98
CA PHE A 125 29.83 -15.77 22.95
C PHE A 125 29.55 -16.47 21.61
N GLY A 126 29.01 -15.74 20.62
CA GLY A 126 28.71 -16.25 19.29
C GLY A 126 27.50 -17.17 19.21
N ARG A 127 26.64 -17.19 20.25
CA ARG A 127 25.40 -17.96 20.30
C ARG A 127 24.21 -17.16 19.80
#